data_AF-A0A5R8MAJ5-F1
#
_entry.id   AF-A0A5R8MAJ5-F1
#
_cell.length_a   1.000
_cell.length_b   1.000
_cell.length_c   1.000
_cell.angle_alpha   90.00
_cell.angle_beta   90.00
_cell.angle_gamma   90.00
#
_symmetry.space_group_name_H-M   'P 1'
#
loop_
_entity.id
_entity.type
_entity.pdbx_description
1 polymer ?
#
loop_
_entity_poly.entity_id
_entity_poly.type
_entity_poly.pdbx_seq_one_letter_code
_entity_poly.pdbx_strand_id
1 'polypeptide(L)'
;MKSTFTYDLRKEKRLSELLDTYYSKGLRHYDFERIQNLREQLRGVDVILKHRKTQETFLVDEKAQLDYINEDLPTFAFELHYLKNGTLKDGWLFDSSKKTDFYTLVTAIYEDEPAKYTSCKVTFVNRSKLVAFLEAKGVTRHSLLDYYQNGTVPHGKMEIQELNPKTAGYLYHSKNNKAEQPFNLILKLDYLLSNGIAKNLSRIG
;
A
#
# COMPACT_ATOMS: atom_id res chain seq x y z
N MET A 1 26.50 7.99 11.14
CA MET A 1 25.13 7.55 10.81
C MET A 1 25.02 7.40 9.29
N LYS A 2 25.21 6.18 8.76
CA LYS A 2 24.91 5.90 7.34
C LYS A 2 23.38 5.82 7.24
N SER A 3 22.77 6.83 6.62
CA SER A 3 21.33 7.11 6.71
C SER A 3 20.47 5.92 6.28
N THR A 4 19.51 5.54 7.14
CA THR A 4 18.42 4.57 6.90
C THR A 4 17.80 4.77 5.51
N PHE A 5 17.66 6.02 5.07
CA PHE A 5 17.17 6.39 3.75
C PHE A 5 17.92 5.71 2.59
N THR A 6 19.25 5.68 2.62
CA THR A 6 20.03 5.03 1.54
C THR A 6 19.92 3.51 1.54
N TYR A 7 19.64 2.93 2.70
CA TYR A 7 19.39 1.50 2.84
C TYR A 7 17.98 1.14 2.34
N ASP A 8 16.98 1.97 2.65
CA ASP A 8 15.59 1.81 2.20
C ASP A 8 15.49 1.94 0.67
N LEU A 9 16.16 2.93 0.08
CA LEU A 9 16.23 3.06 -1.39
C LEU A 9 16.84 1.82 -2.07
N ARG A 10 17.82 1.15 -1.44
CA ARG A 10 18.40 -0.09 -1.97
C ARG A 10 17.45 -1.27 -1.83
N LYS A 11 16.63 -1.32 -0.77
CA LYS A 11 15.56 -2.33 -0.63
C LYS A 11 14.52 -2.16 -1.73
N GLU A 12 14.00 -0.95 -1.92
CA GLU A 12 12.99 -0.66 -2.95
C GLU A 12 13.50 -0.99 -4.36
N LYS A 13 14.73 -0.58 -4.70
CA LYS A 13 15.32 -0.90 -6.00
C LYS A 13 15.39 -2.40 -6.25
N ARG A 14 15.89 -3.19 -5.30
CA ARG A 14 15.98 -4.65 -5.45
C ARG A 14 14.59 -5.29 -5.60
N LEU A 15 13.60 -4.76 -4.87
CA LEU A 15 12.24 -5.25 -5.01
C LEU A 15 11.67 -4.96 -6.41
N SER A 16 11.94 -3.77 -6.95
CA SER A 16 11.46 -3.39 -8.29
C SER A 16 11.94 -4.36 -9.39
N GLU A 17 13.16 -4.87 -9.29
CA GLU A 17 13.72 -5.86 -10.24
C GLU A 17 12.96 -7.19 -10.17
N LEU A 18 12.59 -7.64 -8.97
CA LEU A 18 11.75 -8.83 -8.79
C LEU A 18 10.33 -8.60 -9.32
N LEU A 19 9.73 -7.44 -9.06
CA LEU A 19 8.39 -7.10 -9.52
C LEU A 19 8.32 -7.03 -11.05
N ASP A 20 9.33 -6.46 -11.71
CA ASP A 20 9.41 -6.42 -13.18
C ASP A 20 9.42 -7.84 -13.78
N THR A 21 10.08 -8.78 -13.11
CA THR A 21 10.05 -10.21 -13.49
C THR A 21 8.64 -10.80 -13.32
N TYR A 22 7.89 -10.39 -12.30
CA TYR A 22 6.53 -10.87 -12.08
C TYR A 22 5.55 -10.25 -13.07
N TYR A 23 5.67 -8.96 -13.36
CA TYR A 23 4.83 -8.27 -14.32
C TYR A 23 5.02 -8.79 -15.73
N SER A 24 6.27 -8.93 -16.19
CA SER A 24 6.59 -9.45 -17.53
C SER A 24 5.99 -10.84 -17.79
N LYS A 25 5.93 -11.69 -16.76
CA LYS A 25 5.37 -13.05 -16.91
C LYS A 25 3.86 -13.12 -16.61
N GLY A 26 3.38 -12.33 -15.64
CA GLY A 26 2.04 -12.43 -15.06
C GLY A 26 0.99 -11.55 -15.74
N LEU A 27 1.39 -10.40 -16.30
CA LEU A 27 0.49 -9.45 -16.93
C LEU A 27 0.28 -9.75 -18.43
N ARG A 28 -0.24 -10.93 -18.75
CA ARG A 28 -0.40 -11.42 -20.13
C ARG A 28 -1.18 -10.48 -21.07
N HIS A 29 -2.09 -9.69 -20.52
CA HIS A 29 -2.95 -8.77 -21.28
C HIS A 29 -2.48 -7.31 -21.25
N TYR A 30 -1.39 -7.02 -20.55
CA TYR A 30 -0.90 -5.66 -20.37
C TYR A 30 0.58 -5.56 -20.78
N ASP A 31 0.94 -4.41 -21.33
CA ASP A 31 2.30 -3.90 -21.27
C ASP A 31 2.49 -3.12 -19.97
N PHE A 32 3.72 -3.03 -19.48
CA PHE A 32 4.05 -2.23 -18.30
C PHE A 32 5.26 -1.33 -18.58
N GLU A 33 5.24 -0.13 -18.02
CA GLU A 33 6.32 0.84 -18.09
C GLU A 33 6.63 1.35 -16.67
N ARG A 34 7.90 1.26 -16.25
CA ARG A 34 8.35 1.79 -14.96
C ARG A 34 8.68 3.27 -15.07
N ILE A 35 8.11 4.07 -14.17
CA ILE A 35 8.29 5.52 -14.13
C ILE A 35 9.46 5.86 -13.22
N GLN A 36 10.48 6.50 -13.78
CA GLN A 36 11.61 7.08 -13.03
C GLN A 36 11.47 8.58 -12.78
N ASN A 37 10.41 9.20 -13.32
CA ASN A 37 10.15 10.61 -13.10
C ASN A 37 9.70 10.85 -11.66
N LEU A 38 10.54 11.51 -10.88
CA LEU A 38 10.27 11.81 -9.46
C LEU A 38 8.94 12.53 -9.24
N ARG A 39 8.54 13.44 -10.14
CA ARG A 39 7.28 14.19 -9.99
C ARG A 39 6.08 13.26 -10.11
N GLU A 40 6.12 12.29 -11.01
CA GLU A 40 5.04 11.32 -11.18
C GLU A 40 5.03 10.28 -10.04
N GLN A 41 6.21 9.82 -9.57
CA GLN A 41 6.32 8.97 -8.39
C GLN A 41 5.74 9.65 -7.13
N LEU A 42 6.03 10.95 -6.93
CA LEU A 42 5.43 11.73 -5.83
C LEU A 42 3.89 11.82 -5.94
N ARG A 43 3.32 11.62 -7.14
CA ARG A 43 1.88 11.54 -7.38
C ARG A 43 1.33 10.12 -7.29
N GLY A 44 2.13 9.16 -6.82
CA GLY A 44 1.74 7.76 -6.64
C GLY A 44 1.68 6.99 -7.97
N VAL A 45 2.70 7.15 -8.81
CA VAL A 45 2.81 6.43 -10.09
C VAL A 45 4.21 5.87 -10.23
N ASP A 46 4.36 4.59 -9.93
CA ASP A 46 5.61 3.84 -10.10
C ASP A 46 5.61 3.06 -11.42
N VAL A 47 4.43 2.58 -11.83
CA VAL A 47 4.26 1.78 -13.04
C VAL A 47 3.00 2.22 -13.78
N ILE A 48 3.07 2.29 -15.11
CA ILE A 48 1.91 2.43 -15.98
C ILE A 48 1.62 1.08 -16.62
N LEU A 49 0.40 0.59 -16.47
CA LEU A 49 -0.09 -0.60 -17.17
C LEU A 49 -0.92 -0.19 -18.36
N LYS A 50 -0.66 -0.77 -19.53
CA LYS A 50 -1.42 -0.50 -20.76
C LYS A 50 -2.03 -1.78 -21.29
N HIS A 51 -3.36 -1.84 -21.37
CA HIS A 51 -4.05 -3.01 -21.88
C HIS A 51 -3.79 -3.17 -23.39
N ARG A 52 -3.27 -4.34 -23.80
CA ARG A 52 -2.78 -4.57 -25.18
C ARG A 52 -3.84 -4.37 -26.26
N LYS A 53 -5.11 -4.73 -25.99
CA LYS A 53 -6.21 -4.59 -26.97
C LYS A 53 -6.91 -3.23 -26.91
N THR A 54 -7.49 -2.87 -25.77
CA THR A 54 -8.24 -1.63 -25.57
C THR A 54 -7.38 -0.36 -25.53
N GLN A 55 -6.05 -0.50 -25.33
CA GLN A 55 -5.10 0.59 -25.14
C GLN A 55 -5.38 1.43 -23.88
N GLU A 56 -6.29 0.99 -23.01
CA GLU A 56 -6.58 1.63 -21.73
C GLU A 56 -5.36 1.60 -20.81
N THR A 57 -5.09 2.71 -20.13
CA THR A 57 -3.94 2.89 -19.25
C THR A 57 -4.37 2.98 -17.80
N PHE A 58 -3.62 2.34 -16.91
CA PHE A 58 -3.83 2.37 -15.47
C PHE A 58 -2.54 2.77 -14.76
N LEU A 59 -2.67 3.67 -13.80
CA LEU A 59 -1.58 4.22 -13.01
C LEU A 59 -1.45 3.43 -11.70
N VAL A 60 -0.26 2.87 -11.47
CA VAL A 60 -0.02 1.92 -10.37
C VAL A 60 1.02 2.49 -9.40
N ASP A 61 0.69 2.44 -8.12
CA ASP A 61 1.57 2.79 -7.00
C ASP A 61 2.00 1.50 -6.28
N GLU A 62 3.29 1.25 -6.20
CA GLU A 62 3.84 0.07 -5.53
C GLU A 62 4.00 0.36 -4.03
N LYS A 63 3.45 -0.52 -3.19
CA LYS A 63 3.52 -0.42 -1.73
C LYS A 63 3.98 -1.75 -1.17
N ALA A 64 5.02 -1.75 -0.32
CA ALA A 64 5.67 -2.98 0.11
C ALA A 64 5.88 -3.04 1.63
N GLN A 65 5.84 -4.26 2.18
CA GLN A 65 6.14 -4.55 3.58
C GLN A 65 7.63 -4.80 3.81
N LEU A 66 8.48 -3.84 3.46
CA LEU A 66 9.96 -4.00 3.52
C LEU A 66 10.55 -4.06 4.95
N ASP A 67 9.72 -3.78 5.96
CA ASP A 67 10.04 -3.98 7.37
C ASP A 67 9.78 -5.43 7.83
N TYR A 68 9.08 -6.24 7.04
CA TYR A 68 8.64 -7.61 7.38
C TYR A 68 9.20 -8.63 6.38
N ILE A 69 10.48 -8.50 6.04
CA ILE A 69 11.18 -9.46 5.17
C ILE A 69 11.22 -10.82 5.87
N ASN A 70 10.95 -11.88 5.12
CA ASN A 70 10.78 -13.27 5.59
C ASN A 70 9.55 -13.51 6.48
N GLU A 71 8.60 -12.58 6.51
CA GLU A 71 7.32 -12.71 7.20
C GLU A 71 6.13 -12.61 6.24
N ASP A 72 5.10 -13.42 6.45
CA ASP A 72 3.87 -13.46 5.66
C ASP A 72 2.70 -12.87 6.46
N LEU A 73 2.64 -11.54 6.53
CA LEU A 73 1.56 -10.86 7.22
C LEU A 73 0.26 -10.87 6.40
N PRO A 74 -0.89 -11.25 6.99
CA PRO A 74 -2.18 -11.31 6.28
C PRO A 74 -2.87 -9.95 6.14
N THR A 75 -2.17 -8.85 6.42
CA THR A 75 -2.71 -7.48 6.49
C THR A 75 -1.81 -6.50 5.77
N PHE A 76 -2.37 -5.38 5.34
CA PHE A 76 -1.61 -4.24 4.81
C PHE A 76 -2.02 -2.93 5.49
N ALA A 77 -1.08 -2.02 5.67
CA ALA A 77 -1.32 -0.70 6.26
C ALA A 77 -1.61 0.33 5.16
N PHE A 78 -2.76 1.00 5.26
CA PHE A 78 -3.16 2.10 4.39
C PHE A 78 -3.03 3.41 5.15
N GLU A 79 -2.12 4.28 4.71
CA GLU A 79 -1.84 5.54 5.41
C GLU A 79 -2.99 6.52 5.22
N LEU A 80 -3.51 7.01 6.34
CA LEU A 80 -4.63 7.94 6.42
C LEU A 80 -4.13 9.38 6.57
N HIS A 81 -3.20 9.60 7.48
CA HIS A 81 -2.51 10.87 7.70
C HIS A 81 -1.23 10.65 8.49
N TYR A 82 -0.35 11.66 8.44
CA TYR A 82 0.92 11.69 9.16
C TYR A 82 1.30 13.13 9.49
N LEU A 83 2.16 13.31 10.47
CA LEU A 83 2.75 14.59 10.82
C LEU A 83 4.02 14.84 10.02
N LYS A 84 4.13 16.02 9.42
CA LYS A 84 5.35 16.51 8.80
C LYS A 84 5.63 17.91 9.28
N ASN A 85 6.74 18.09 10.00
CA ASN A 85 7.13 19.36 10.61
C ASN A 85 5.99 19.98 11.43
N GLY A 86 5.32 19.17 12.26
CA GLY A 86 4.19 19.60 13.10
C GLY A 86 2.88 19.85 12.35
N THR A 87 2.86 19.71 11.02
CA THR A 87 1.65 19.87 10.20
C THR A 87 1.07 18.51 9.84
N LEU A 88 -0.24 18.32 10.06
CA LEU A 88 -0.95 17.13 9.62
C LEU A 88 -1.06 17.12 8.09
N LYS A 89 -0.69 16.00 7.48
CA LYS A 89 -0.74 15.75 6.04
C LYS A 89 -1.60 14.54 5.76
N ASP A 90 -2.29 14.58 4.62
CA ASP A 90 -3.05 13.42 4.14
C ASP A 90 -2.11 12.28 3.79
N GLY A 91 -2.50 11.08 4.22
CA GLY A 91 -1.89 9.84 3.81
C GLY A 91 -2.35 9.44 2.41
N TRP A 92 -1.58 8.58 1.77
CA TRP A 92 -1.75 8.28 0.34
C TRP A 92 -3.08 7.63 -0.04
N LEU A 93 -3.86 7.07 0.91
CA LEU A 93 -5.17 6.51 0.59
C LEU A 93 -6.17 7.60 0.13
N PHE A 94 -6.30 8.67 0.93
CA PHE A 94 -7.28 9.74 0.73
C PHE A 94 -6.70 11.04 0.13
N ASP A 95 -5.39 11.09 -0.13
CA ASP A 95 -4.75 12.23 -0.77
C ASP A 95 -5.23 12.39 -2.23
N SER A 96 -5.99 13.46 -2.49
CA SER A 96 -6.55 13.77 -3.81
C SER A 96 -5.51 14.19 -4.84
N SER A 97 -4.27 14.50 -4.43
CA SER A 97 -3.18 14.81 -5.35
C SER A 97 -2.60 13.56 -6.02
N LYS A 98 -2.89 12.37 -5.47
CA LYS A 98 -2.46 11.08 -6.00
C LYS A 98 -3.30 10.69 -7.21
N LYS A 99 -2.62 10.29 -8.28
CA LYS A 99 -3.21 9.86 -9.56
C LYS A 99 -3.50 8.35 -9.62
N THR A 100 -3.12 7.61 -8.59
CA THR A 100 -3.15 6.15 -8.54
C THR A 100 -4.53 5.56 -8.81
N ASP A 101 -4.61 4.64 -9.77
CA ASP A 101 -5.80 3.81 -10.04
C ASP A 101 -5.75 2.51 -9.22
N PHE A 102 -4.56 1.89 -9.15
CA PHE A 102 -4.33 0.66 -8.42
C PHE A 102 -3.12 0.76 -7.49
N TYR A 103 -3.25 0.18 -6.31
CA TYR A 103 -2.07 -0.14 -5.50
C TYR A 103 -1.60 -1.55 -5.84
N THR A 104 -0.30 -1.72 -6.05
CA THR A 104 0.33 -3.03 -5.97
C THR A 104 0.85 -3.23 -4.56
N LEU A 105 0.16 -4.05 -3.78
CA LEU A 105 0.58 -4.42 -2.44
C LEU A 105 1.51 -5.63 -2.49
N VAL A 106 2.74 -5.43 -2.02
CA VAL A 106 3.78 -6.44 -2.01
C VAL A 106 4.01 -6.92 -0.57
N THR A 107 3.75 -8.20 -0.36
CA THR A 107 3.77 -8.87 0.95
C THR A 107 4.53 -10.18 0.85
N ALA A 108 4.80 -10.84 1.98
CA ALA A 108 5.51 -12.12 2.01
C ALA A 108 6.81 -12.09 1.19
N ILE A 109 7.62 -11.05 1.41
CA ILE A 109 8.87 -10.82 0.66
C ILE A 109 9.95 -11.69 1.28
N TYR A 110 10.47 -12.66 0.53
CA TYR A 110 11.52 -13.57 0.99
C TYR A 110 12.88 -13.20 0.43
N GLU A 111 13.90 -13.30 1.28
CA GLU A 111 15.31 -13.10 0.97
C GLU A 111 16.06 -14.37 1.40
N ASP A 112 16.10 -15.38 0.52
CA ASP A 112 16.81 -16.65 0.79
C ASP A 112 18.33 -16.55 0.56
N GLU A 113 18.77 -15.52 -0.16
CA GLU A 113 20.17 -15.20 -0.42
C GLU A 113 20.47 -13.78 0.07
N PRO A 114 21.67 -13.50 0.64
CA PRO A 114 22.01 -12.18 1.13
C PRO A 114 21.81 -11.10 0.07
N ALA A 115 21.02 -10.11 0.45
CA ALA A 115 20.67 -8.96 -0.35
C ALA A 115 19.88 -9.25 -1.64
N LYS A 116 19.21 -10.40 -1.79
CA LYS A 116 18.43 -10.74 -2.99
C LYS A 116 17.03 -11.25 -2.64
N TYR A 117 16.01 -10.52 -3.07
CA TYR A 117 14.63 -10.99 -2.93
C TYR A 117 14.34 -12.10 -3.93
N THR A 118 13.88 -13.24 -3.43
CA THR A 118 13.65 -14.46 -4.22
C THR A 118 12.18 -14.65 -4.56
N SER A 119 11.28 -14.24 -3.67
CA SER A 119 9.85 -14.30 -3.93
C SER A 119 9.05 -13.25 -3.15
N CYS A 120 7.85 -12.97 -3.64
CA CYS A 120 6.86 -12.17 -2.93
C CYS A 120 5.43 -12.55 -3.33
N LYS A 121 4.44 -12.05 -2.62
CA LYS A 121 3.03 -12.00 -3.04
C LYS A 121 2.70 -10.61 -3.54
N VAL A 122 2.03 -10.55 -4.69
CA VAL A 122 1.62 -9.32 -5.35
C VAL A 122 0.09 -9.27 -5.41
N THR A 123 -0.49 -8.26 -4.77
CA THR A 123 -1.95 -8.05 -4.73
C THR A 123 -2.29 -6.69 -5.33
N PHE A 124 -3.06 -6.67 -6.41
CA PHE A 124 -3.59 -5.44 -6.98
C PHE A 124 -4.87 -5.03 -6.25
N VAL A 125 -4.93 -3.79 -5.78
CA VAL A 125 -6.10 -3.19 -5.11
C VAL A 125 -6.59 -2.02 -5.94
N ASN A 126 -7.85 -2.05 -6.37
CA ASN A 126 -8.45 -0.92 -7.06
C ASN A 126 -8.78 0.19 -6.06
N ARG A 127 -8.17 1.37 -6.20
CA ARG A 127 -8.28 2.46 -5.23
C ARG A 127 -9.71 3.00 -5.15
N SER A 128 -10.36 3.27 -6.28
CA SER A 128 -11.71 3.84 -6.27
C SER A 128 -12.74 2.87 -5.68
N LYS A 129 -12.62 1.57 -5.98
CA LYS A 129 -13.43 0.53 -5.34
C LYS A 129 -13.17 0.45 -3.84
N LEU A 130 -11.92 0.54 -3.40
CA LEU A 130 -11.59 0.53 -1.97
C LEU A 130 -12.23 1.72 -1.26
N VAL A 131 -12.04 2.94 -1.79
CA VAL A 131 -12.60 4.16 -1.21
C VAL A 131 -14.12 4.09 -1.16
N ALA A 132 -14.78 3.76 -2.26
CA ALA A 132 -16.25 3.63 -2.29
C ALA A 132 -16.76 2.55 -1.32
N PHE A 133 -16.04 1.43 -1.18
CA PHE A 133 -16.39 0.38 -0.24
C PHE A 133 -16.26 0.82 1.23
N LEU A 134 -15.19 1.56 1.55
CA LEU A 134 -15.00 2.11 2.89
C LEU A 134 -16.06 3.18 3.22
N GLU A 135 -16.37 4.06 2.26
CA GLU A 135 -17.43 5.05 2.38
C GLU A 135 -18.80 4.41 2.63
N ALA A 136 -19.14 3.36 1.88
CA ALA A 136 -20.38 2.60 2.08
C ALA A 136 -20.47 1.94 3.48
N LYS A 137 -19.36 1.80 4.20
CA LYS A 137 -19.30 1.32 5.59
C LYS A 137 -19.26 2.41 6.63
N GLY A 138 -19.24 3.69 6.24
CA GLY A 138 -19.07 4.82 7.15
C GLY A 138 -17.60 5.10 7.49
N VAL A 139 -16.64 4.39 6.88
CA VAL A 139 -15.20 4.64 7.03
C VAL A 139 -14.77 5.68 5.99
N THR A 140 -14.87 6.95 6.37
CA THR A 140 -14.59 8.10 5.49
C THR A 140 -13.36 8.84 5.99
N ARG A 141 -12.80 9.70 5.14
CA ARG A 141 -11.75 10.63 5.58
C ARG A 141 -12.17 11.44 6.81
N HIS A 142 -13.42 11.90 6.85
CA HIS A 142 -13.93 12.71 7.95
C HIS A 142 -14.07 11.89 9.24
N SER A 143 -14.74 10.73 9.19
CA SER A 143 -14.91 9.89 10.40
C SER A 143 -13.57 9.42 10.97
N LEU A 144 -12.58 9.15 10.12
CA LEU A 144 -11.22 8.81 10.55
C LEU A 144 -10.43 9.98 11.14
N LEU A 145 -10.66 11.20 10.66
CA LEU A 145 -10.10 12.41 11.27
C LEU A 145 -10.75 12.70 12.63
N ASP A 146 -12.03 12.43 12.80
CA ASP A 146 -12.72 12.59 14.09
C ASP A 146 -12.12 11.67 15.15
N TYR A 147 -11.77 10.43 14.81
CA TYR A 147 -11.01 9.54 15.71
C TYR A 147 -9.65 10.15 16.11
N TYR A 148 -9.03 10.93 15.22
CA TYR A 148 -7.75 11.57 15.49
C TYR A 148 -7.87 12.86 16.32
N GLN A 149 -8.92 13.64 16.11
CA GLN A 149 -9.11 14.97 16.70
C GLN A 149 -9.86 14.95 18.04
N ASN A 150 -10.82 14.03 18.22
CA ASN A 150 -11.70 14.01 19.40
C ASN A 150 -11.09 13.36 20.65
N GLY A 151 -9.80 13.02 20.65
CA GLY A 151 -9.15 12.43 21.81
C GLY A 151 -7.63 12.45 21.76
N THR A 152 -7.00 12.08 22.88
CA THR A 152 -5.58 11.74 22.87
C THR A 152 -5.44 10.37 22.24
N VAL A 153 -5.29 10.30 20.91
CA VAL A 153 -5.12 9.03 20.21
C VAL A 153 -3.94 8.28 20.83
N PRO A 154 -4.17 7.11 21.47
CA PRO A 154 -3.10 6.35 22.07
C PRO A 154 -2.19 5.77 20.98
N HIS A 155 -0.99 5.40 21.37
CA HIS A 155 -0.16 4.56 20.52
C HIS A 155 -0.78 3.15 20.41
N GLY A 156 -0.75 2.56 19.21
CA GLY A 156 -1.12 1.17 19.00
C GLY A 156 -2.45 0.96 18.26
N LYS A 157 -3.00 -0.25 18.43
CA LYS A 157 -4.22 -0.73 17.76
C LYS A 157 -5.47 -0.10 18.38
N MET A 158 -6.40 0.30 17.53
CA MET A 158 -7.73 0.78 17.90
C MET A 158 -8.79 0.15 17.02
N GLU A 159 -9.88 -0.28 17.64
CA GLU A 159 -11.02 -0.89 16.96
C GLU A 159 -12.02 0.20 16.58
N ILE A 160 -12.67 0.03 15.43
CA ILE A 160 -13.72 0.93 14.96
C ILE A 160 -14.99 0.12 14.72
N GLN A 161 -16.14 0.74 14.94
CA GLN A 161 -17.42 0.03 14.92
C GLN A 161 -17.77 -0.51 13.52
N GLU A 162 -17.25 0.15 12.48
CA GLU A 162 -17.52 -0.13 11.08
C GLU A 162 -16.82 -1.40 10.57
N LEU A 163 -15.74 -1.83 11.25
CA LEU A 163 -14.89 -2.95 10.82
C LEU A 163 -14.67 -3.95 11.94
N ASN A 164 -14.94 -5.22 11.67
CA ASN A 164 -14.56 -6.30 12.58
C ASN A 164 -13.02 -6.45 12.59
N PRO A 165 -12.35 -6.31 13.75
CA PRO A 165 -10.89 -6.33 13.82
C PRO A 165 -10.27 -7.70 13.48
N LYS A 166 -11.04 -8.78 13.59
CA LYS A 166 -10.58 -10.15 13.31
C LYS A 166 -10.76 -10.55 11.85
N THR A 167 -11.68 -9.95 11.11
CA THR A 167 -11.98 -10.38 9.73
C THR A 167 -11.81 -9.27 8.70
N ALA A 168 -11.90 -8.01 9.10
CA ALA A 168 -11.82 -6.86 8.20
C ALA A 168 -10.56 -6.03 8.42
N GLY A 169 -10.46 -5.35 9.57
CA GLY A 169 -9.39 -4.39 9.81
C GLY A 169 -9.59 -3.54 11.05
N TYR A 170 -8.62 -2.67 11.33
CA TYR A 170 -8.56 -1.82 12.51
C TYR A 170 -7.67 -0.59 12.25
N LEU A 171 -7.67 0.39 13.15
CA LEU A 171 -6.76 1.54 13.08
C LEU A 171 -5.48 1.29 13.87
N TYR A 172 -4.36 1.82 13.40
CA TYR A 172 -3.09 1.76 14.11
C TYR A 172 -2.37 3.10 14.10
N HIS A 173 -2.01 3.58 15.29
CA HIS A 173 -1.30 4.84 15.47
C HIS A 173 0.13 4.61 15.94
N SER A 174 1.10 4.92 15.09
CA SER A 174 2.53 4.79 15.38
C SER A 174 3.12 6.01 16.10
N LYS A 175 2.40 6.53 17.10
CA LYS A 175 2.73 7.77 17.84
C LYS A 175 4.15 7.83 18.42
N ASN A 176 4.60 6.75 19.06
CA ASN A 176 5.81 6.78 19.88
C ASN A 176 7.05 6.27 19.14
N ASN A 177 6.87 5.61 17.99
CA ASN A 177 7.94 4.86 17.33
C ASN A 177 8.45 5.54 16.07
N LYS A 178 7.72 6.55 15.56
CA LYS A 178 8.05 7.27 14.33
C LYS A 178 7.77 8.76 14.48
N ALA A 179 8.66 9.60 13.96
CA ALA A 179 8.56 11.06 14.08
C ALA A 179 7.32 11.61 13.35
N GLU A 180 6.94 10.97 12.27
CA GLU A 180 5.77 11.29 11.46
C GLU A 180 4.45 10.77 12.05
N GLN A 181 4.48 10.03 13.16
CA GLN A 181 3.29 9.55 13.88
C GLN A 181 2.17 9.04 12.94
N PRO A 182 2.48 8.12 12.00
CA PRO A 182 1.54 7.79 10.95
C PRO A 182 0.32 7.08 11.53
N PHE A 183 -0.84 7.47 11.01
CA PHE A 183 -2.12 6.89 11.31
C PHE A 183 -2.58 6.04 10.14
N ASN A 184 -2.78 4.76 10.40
CA ASN A 184 -3.03 3.78 9.35
C ASN A 184 -4.34 3.04 9.57
N LEU A 185 -5.05 2.76 8.49
CA LEU A 185 -6.07 1.74 8.42
C LEU A 185 -5.41 0.42 8.04
N ILE A 186 -5.40 -0.54 8.95
CA ILE A 186 -4.89 -1.88 8.71
C ILE A 186 -6.03 -2.74 8.18
N LEU A 187 -5.90 -3.26 6.96
CA LEU A 187 -6.91 -4.13 6.34
C LEU A 187 -6.35 -5.52 6.10
N LYS A 188 -7.18 -6.55 6.28
CA LYS A 188 -6.85 -7.93 5.93
C LYS A 188 -6.89 -8.12 4.42
N LEU A 189 -5.89 -8.79 3.87
CA LEU A 189 -5.81 -9.03 2.42
C LEU A 189 -6.99 -9.89 1.94
N ASP A 190 -7.33 -10.95 2.67
CA ASP A 190 -8.49 -11.81 2.36
C ASP A 190 -9.80 -11.04 2.37
N TYR A 191 -9.92 -10.00 3.21
CA TYR A 191 -11.09 -9.13 3.23
C TYR A 191 -11.21 -8.33 1.94
N LEU A 192 -10.10 -7.78 1.43
CA LEU A 192 -10.08 -7.07 0.15
C LEU A 192 -10.39 -8.01 -1.02
N LEU A 193 -9.85 -9.22 -0.99
CA LEU A 193 -10.06 -10.24 -2.03
C LEU A 193 -11.52 -10.71 -2.08
N SER A 194 -12.08 -11.08 -0.91
CA SER A 194 -13.47 -11.58 -0.80
C SER A 194 -14.53 -10.54 -1.18
N ASN A 195 -14.23 -9.25 -1.04
CA ASN A 195 -15.12 -8.16 -1.44
C ASN A 195 -14.88 -7.66 -2.88
N GLY A 196 -14.03 -8.33 -3.67
CA GLY A 196 -13.79 -7.97 -5.08
C GLY A 196 -13.08 -6.63 -5.28
N ILE A 197 -12.45 -6.12 -4.22
CA ILE A 197 -11.65 -4.88 -4.22
C ILE A 197 -10.25 -5.17 -4.75
N ALA A 198 -9.73 -6.36 -4.42
CA ALA A 198 -8.39 -6.79 -4.76
C ALA A 198 -8.36 -8.06 -5.60
N LYS A 199 -7.23 -8.28 -6.28
CA LYS A 199 -6.89 -9.53 -6.96
C LYS A 199 -5.40 -9.83 -6.81
N ASN A 200 -5.07 -11.08 -6.55
CA ASN A 200 -3.68 -11.53 -6.57
C ASN A 200 -3.19 -11.62 -8.03
N LEU A 201 -1.94 -11.22 -8.27
CA LEU A 201 -1.24 -11.63 -9.47
C LEU A 201 -1.02 -13.15 -9.35
N SER A 202 -1.70 -13.92 -10.20
CA SER A 202 -1.65 -15.38 -10.15
C SER A 202 -0.20 -15.86 -10.17
N ARG A 203 0.17 -16.74 -9.22
CA ARG A 203 1.45 -17.44 -9.24
C ARG A 203 1.60 -18.14 -10.58
N ILE A 204 2.69 -17.86 -11.26
CA ILE A 204 3.12 -18.68 -12.38
C ILE A 204 3.80 -19.87 -11.73
N GLY A 205 3.03 -20.96 -11.62
CA GLY A 205 3.60 -22.28 -11.38
C GLY A 205 4.42 -22.73 -12.57
#